data_AF-A0A377HD02-F1
#
_entry.id   AF-A0A377HD02-F1
#
_cell.length_a   1.000
_cell.length_b   1.000
_cell.length_c   1.000
_cell.angle_alpha   90.00
_cell.angle_beta   90.00
_cell.angle_gamma   90.00
#
_symmetry.space_group_name_H-M   'P 1'
#
loop_
_entity.id
_entity.type
_entity.pdbx_description
1 polymer ?
#
loop_
_entity_poly.entity_id
_entity_poly.type
_entity_poly.pdbx_seq_one_letter_code
_entity_poly.pdbx_strand_id
1 'polypeptide(L)'
;MATHYTELMAGTEALVTTLGIFSANKGVIPAFTPLMQEDATGALVVWDGSSVGKAVYVSAVQIDTAKKIQAQVYKTGVLNVDALNWPESVKELSVKVAAFVGSGISVQPLARV
;
A
#
# COMPACT_ATOMS: atom_id res chain seq x y z
N MET A 1 -8.17 22.74 13.80
CA MET A 1 -7.00 21.90 13.46
C MET A 1 -6.87 21.96 11.95
N ALA A 2 -5.80 22.57 11.40
CA ALA A 2 -5.61 22.60 9.96
C ALA A 2 -5.27 21.16 9.52
N THR A 3 -6.16 20.52 8.77
CA THR A 3 -5.84 19.23 8.15
C THR A 3 -4.76 19.49 7.11
N HIS A 4 -3.52 19.12 7.42
CA HIS A 4 -2.44 19.17 6.45
C HIS A 4 -2.78 18.20 5.32
N TYR A 5 -2.93 18.72 4.10
CA TYR A 5 -3.08 17.90 2.92
C TYR A 5 -1.73 17.23 2.63
N THR A 6 -1.70 15.90 2.71
CA THR A 6 -0.55 15.12 2.24
C THR A 6 -0.86 14.63 0.84
N GLU A 7 -0.07 15.08 -0.14
CA GLU A 7 -0.22 14.66 -1.53
C GLU A 7 0.12 13.17 -1.66
N LEU A 8 -0.77 12.43 -2.33
CA LEU A 8 -0.62 10.98 -2.52
C LEU A 8 0.29 10.65 -3.71
N MET A 9 0.24 11.44 -4.78
CA MET A 9 1.02 11.16 -6.00
C MET A 9 2.38 11.83 -5.93
N ALA A 10 3.43 11.11 -6.31
CA ALA A 10 4.79 11.65 -6.36
C ALA A 10 5.41 11.57 -7.77
N GLY A 11 4.66 11.10 -8.77
CA GLY A 11 5.12 11.01 -10.15
C GLY A 11 3.97 11.11 -11.15
N THR A 12 4.28 10.86 -12.42
CA THR A 12 3.36 11.11 -13.55
C THR A 12 2.59 9.88 -14.02
N GLU A 13 2.94 8.69 -13.51
CA GLU A 13 2.24 7.45 -13.86
C GLU A 13 0.80 7.48 -13.35
N ALA A 14 -0.15 7.08 -14.18
CA ALA A 14 -1.57 7.11 -13.83
C ALA A 14 -1.89 6.19 -12.64
N LEU A 15 -2.66 6.71 -11.69
CA LEU A 15 -3.15 5.94 -10.55
C LEU A 15 -4.36 5.08 -10.98
N VAL A 16 -4.20 3.76 -10.95
CA VAL A 16 -5.24 2.82 -11.40
C VAL A 16 -5.64 1.89 -10.26
N THR A 17 -6.95 1.70 -10.10
CA THR A 17 -7.50 0.74 -9.12
C THR A 17 -7.93 -0.57 -9.76
N THR A 18 -7.98 -1.62 -8.94
CA THR A 18 -8.60 -2.91 -9.26
C THR A 18 -9.27 -3.50 -8.03
N LEU A 19 -10.06 -4.54 -8.22
CA LEU A 19 -10.61 -5.33 -7.11
C LEU A 19 -9.50 -6.18 -6.47
N GLY A 20 -9.32 -6.03 -5.16
CA GLY A 20 -8.48 -6.89 -4.33
C GLY A 20 -9.32 -7.81 -3.44
N ILE A 21 -8.86 -9.05 -3.26
CA ILE A 21 -9.45 -10.03 -2.34
C ILE A 21 -8.55 -10.14 -1.12
N PHE A 22 -9.09 -9.89 0.07
CA PHE A 22 -8.39 -9.84 1.34
C PHE A 22 -8.57 -11.12 2.14
N SER A 23 -7.58 -11.48 2.95
CA SER A 23 -7.72 -12.57 3.91
C SER A 23 -8.73 -12.15 5.00
N ALA A 24 -9.61 -13.06 5.39
CA ALA A 24 -10.67 -12.78 6.36
C ALA A 24 -10.10 -12.59 7.78
N ASN A 25 -10.79 -11.79 8.60
CA ASN A 25 -10.51 -11.63 10.03
C ASN A 25 -9.07 -11.14 10.37
N LYS A 26 -8.47 -10.31 9.52
CA LYS A 26 -7.18 -9.63 9.76
C LYS A 26 -7.34 -8.25 10.41
N GLY A 27 -8.56 -7.88 10.82
CA GLY A 27 -8.89 -6.59 11.44
C GLY A 27 -9.22 -5.51 10.42
N VAL A 28 -9.12 -4.25 10.87
CA VAL A 28 -9.38 -3.06 10.05
C VAL A 28 -8.09 -2.60 9.39
N ILE A 29 -8.06 -2.61 8.07
CA ILE A 29 -6.94 -2.13 7.26
C ILE A 29 -7.28 -0.70 6.79
N PRO A 30 -6.50 0.32 7.18
CA PRO A 30 -6.71 1.69 6.71
C PRO A 30 -6.52 1.84 5.20
N ALA A 31 -7.03 2.91 4.62
CA ALA A 31 -6.64 3.32 3.27
C ALA A 31 -5.13 3.65 3.23
N PHE A 32 -4.52 3.61 2.04
CA PHE A 32 -3.11 3.92 1.80
C PHE A 32 -2.13 3.00 2.55
N THR A 33 -2.52 1.74 2.76
CA THR A 33 -1.69 0.72 3.42
C THR A 33 -1.05 -0.21 2.38
N PRO A 34 0.27 -0.44 2.40
CA PRO A 34 0.93 -1.45 1.57
C PRO A 34 0.41 -2.87 1.85
N LEU A 35 0.13 -3.62 0.79
CA LEU A 35 -0.45 -4.96 0.84
C LEU A 35 0.47 -5.98 0.16
N MET A 36 0.58 -7.17 0.74
CA MET A 36 1.23 -8.35 0.17
C MET A 36 0.24 -9.49 0.00
N GLN A 37 0.61 -10.50 -0.78
CA GLN A 37 -0.15 -11.75 -0.85
C GLN A 37 0.28 -12.70 0.28
N GLU A 38 -0.70 -13.32 0.92
CA GLU A 38 -0.49 -14.42 1.85
C GLU A 38 -0.18 -15.70 1.06
N ASP A 39 0.96 -16.35 1.33
CA ASP A 39 1.42 -17.51 0.53
C ASP A 39 0.42 -18.67 0.50
N ALA A 40 -0.33 -18.88 1.58
CA ALA A 40 -1.25 -20.00 1.71
C ALA A 40 -2.53 -19.85 0.87
N THR A 41 -2.99 -18.62 0.64
CA THR A 41 -4.31 -18.35 0.05
C THR A 41 -4.24 -17.47 -1.20
N GLY A 42 -3.14 -16.76 -1.42
CA GLY A 42 -3.00 -15.71 -2.43
C GLY A 42 -3.80 -14.44 -2.10
N ALA A 43 -4.51 -14.41 -0.98
CA ALA A 43 -5.31 -13.27 -0.55
C ALA A 43 -4.44 -12.14 0.01
N LEU A 44 -4.94 -10.91 -0.05
CA LEU A 44 -4.22 -9.73 0.39
C LEU A 44 -4.25 -9.59 1.90
N VAL A 45 -3.09 -9.29 2.47
CA VAL A 45 -2.86 -8.92 3.86
C VAL A 45 -1.97 -7.68 3.91
N VAL A 46 -1.88 -7.01 5.06
CA VAL A 46 -0.92 -5.93 5.27
C VAL A 46 0.49 -6.48 5.05
N TRP A 47 1.31 -5.78 4.27
CA TRP A 47 2.72 -6.14 4.10
C TRP A 47 3.45 -6.04 5.44
N ASP A 48 4.21 -7.06 5.80
CA ASP A 48 4.83 -7.16 7.13
C ASP A 48 6.19 -6.45 7.25
N GLY A 49 6.78 -6.04 6.12
CA GLY A 49 8.09 -5.41 6.08
C GLY A 49 9.28 -6.38 6.10
N SER A 50 9.04 -7.70 6.14
CA SER A 50 10.10 -8.72 6.31
C SER A 50 10.92 -8.93 5.04
N SER A 51 10.34 -8.66 3.87
CA SER A 51 11.00 -8.88 2.57
C SER A 51 10.58 -7.83 1.56
N VAL A 52 11.57 -7.21 0.93
CA VAL A 52 11.38 -6.27 -0.18
C VAL A 52 10.83 -6.99 -1.42
N GLY A 53 10.15 -6.26 -2.31
CA GLY A 53 9.49 -6.80 -3.50
C GLY A 53 8.27 -7.68 -3.22
N LYS A 54 7.79 -7.74 -1.96
CA LYS A 54 6.58 -8.51 -1.59
C LYS A 54 5.33 -7.65 -1.47
N ALA A 55 5.47 -6.33 -1.36
CA ALA A 55 4.32 -5.45 -1.45
C ALA A 55 3.89 -5.36 -2.92
N VAL A 56 2.63 -5.69 -3.20
CA VAL A 56 2.11 -5.77 -4.58
C VAL A 56 1.10 -4.68 -4.87
N TYR A 57 0.30 -4.26 -3.87
CA TYR A 57 -0.77 -3.29 -3.99
C TYR A 57 -0.82 -2.33 -2.79
N VAL A 58 -1.60 -1.27 -2.90
CA VAL A 58 -1.92 -0.37 -1.79
C VAL A 58 -3.43 -0.30 -1.62
N SER A 59 -3.95 -0.35 -0.39
CA SER A 59 -5.40 -0.19 -0.16
C SER A 59 -5.88 1.19 -0.62
N ALA A 60 -6.93 1.25 -1.44
CA ALA A 60 -7.50 2.52 -1.88
C ALA A 60 -8.56 3.05 -0.89
N VAL A 61 -9.16 2.15 -0.12
CA VAL A 61 -10.19 2.45 0.88
C VAL A 61 -9.93 1.67 2.15
N GLN A 62 -10.49 2.14 3.27
CA GLN A 62 -10.51 1.36 4.49
C GLN A 62 -11.39 0.10 4.31
N ILE A 63 -10.92 -1.03 4.86
CA ILE A 63 -11.65 -2.30 4.85
C ILE A 63 -11.60 -2.95 6.24
N ASP A 64 -12.77 -3.36 6.72
CA ASP A 64 -12.93 -4.22 7.89
C ASP A 64 -13.09 -5.67 7.41
N THR A 65 -12.00 -6.45 7.53
CA THR A 65 -11.92 -7.81 6.98
C THR A 65 -12.77 -8.83 7.73
N ALA A 66 -13.39 -8.45 8.85
CA ALA A 66 -14.40 -9.26 9.52
C ALA A 66 -15.79 -9.12 8.85
N LYS A 67 -16.02 -8.04 8.10
CA LYS A 67 -17.32 -7.73 7.45
C LYS A 67 -17.33 -7.97 5.96
N LYS A 68 -16.21 -7.68 5.28
CA LYS A 68 -16.07 -7.87 3.84
C LYS A 68 -14.63 -8.20 3.50
N ILE A 69 -14.44 -8.99 2.45
CA ILE A 69 -13.11 -9.43 1.98
C ILE A 69 -12.76 -8.86 0.60
N GLN A 70 -13.55 -7.93 0.08
CA GLN A 70 -13.34 -7.34 -1.24
C GLN A 70 -13.36 -5.82 -1.14
N ALA A 71 -12.35 -5.17 -1.71
CA ALA A 71 -12.26 -3.72 -1.80
C ALA A 71 -11.37 -3.29 -2.97
N GLN A 72 -11.47 -2.02 -3.35
CA GLN A 72 -10.59 -1.42 -4.34
C GLN A 72 -9.18 -1.24 -3.74
N VAL A 73 -8.19 -1.57 -4.55
CA VAL A 73 -6.77 -1.37 -4.26
C VAL A 73 -6.13 -0.64 -5.44
N TYR A 74 -5.11 0.17 -5.18
CA TYR A 74 -4.25 0.68 -6.23
C TYR A 74 -3.36 -0.46 -6.74
N LYS A 75 -3.28 -0.61 -8.05
CA LYS A 75 -2.43 -1.60 -8.73
C LYS A 75 -1.24 -0.99 -9.44
N THR A 76 -1.32 0.30 -9.76
CA THR A 76 -0.34 1.03 -10.56
C THR A 76 -0.25 2.48 -10.11
N GLY A 77 0.95 3.06 -10.16
CA GLY A 77 1.21 4.47 -9.94
C GLY A 77 2.49 4.74 -9.13
N VAL A 78 2.94 6.00 -9.16
CA VAL A 78 4.08 6.49 -8.36
C VAL A 78 3.54 7.25 -7.15
N LEU A 79 3.63 6.66 -5.96
CA LEU A 79 3.04 7.17 -4.73
C LEU A 79 4.07 7.87 -3.84
N ASN A 80 3.60 8.87 -3.08
CA ASN A 80 4.38 9.52 -2.04
C ASN A 80 4.62 8.56 -0.88
N VAL A 81 5.89 8.29 -0.60
CA VAL A 81 6.32 7.40 0.49
C VAL A 81 5.80 7.86 1.85
N ASP A 82 5.65 9.16 2.10
CA ASP A 82 5.20 9.68 3.39
C ASP A 82 3.68 9.66 3.56
N ALA A 83 2.93 9.43 2.47
CA ALA A 83 1.47 9.32 2.50
C ALA A 83 0.98 7.92 2.87
N LEU A 84 1.86 6.91 2.86
CA LEU A 84 1.49 5.52 3.08
C LEU A 84 1.63 5.10 4.55
N ASN A 85 0.74 4.22 5.00
CA ASN A 85 0.75 3.62 6.31
C ASN A 85 1.70 2.41 6.35
N TRP A 86 2.99 2.68 6.58
CA TRP A 86 4.02 1.64 6.67
C TRP A 86 3.95 0.86 7.99
N PRO A 87 4.37 -0.43 8.00
CA PRO A 87 4.63 -1.14 9.24
C PRO A 87 5.68 -0.43 10.09
N GLU A 88 5.49 -0.40 11.41
CA GLU A 88 6.39 0.29 12.34
C GLU A 88 7.84 -0.23 12.30
N SER A 89 8.02 -1.49 11.89
CA SER A 89 9.33 -2.12 11.69
C SER A 89 10.12 -1.50 10.54
N VAL A 90 9.47 -0.89 9.56
CA VAL A 90 10.09 -0.38 8.33
C VAL A 90 10.42 1.11 8.46
N LYS A 91 11.68 1.40 8.79
CA LYS A 91 12.17 2.78 9.00
C LYS A 91 12.96 3.32 7.81
N GLU A 92 13.76 2.47 7.19
CA GLU A 92 14.68 2.87 6.14
C GLU A 92 13.96 3.18 4.82
N LEU A 93 14.26 4.34 4.23
CA LEU A 93 13.69 4.74 2.94
C LEU A 93 14.00 3.74 1.84
N SER A 94 15.21 3.17 1.83
CA SER A 94 15.62 2.16 0.84
C SER A 94 14.71 0.92 0.85
N VAL A 95 14.27 0.48 2.04
CA VAL A 95 13.35 -0.65 2.19
C VAL A 95 11.96 -0.30 1.70
N LYS A 96 11.48 0.92 2.00
CA LYS A 96 10.19 1.42 1.51
C LYS A 96 10.14 1.51 -0.02
N VAL A 97 11.19 2.08 -0.63
CA VAL A 97 11.33 2.17 -2.09
C VAL A 97 11.42 0.77 -2.72
N ALA A 98 12.16 -0.15 -2.10
CA ALA A 98 12.29 -1.52 -2.59
C ALA A 98 11.04 -2.39 -2.34
N ALA A 99 10.10 -1.98 -1.50
CA ALA A 99 8.94 -2.78 -1.09
C ALA A 99 8.11 -3.27 -2.30
N PHE A 100 7.98 -2.43 -3.32
CA PHE A 100 7.11 -2.65 -4.48
C PHE A 100 7.85 -3.06 -5.77
N VAL A 101 9.17 -3.26 -5.72
CA VAL A 101 9.96 -3.63 -6.91
C VAL A 101 9.44 -4.93 -7.52
N GLY A 102 9.04 -4.87 -8.79
CA GLY A 102 8.40 -5.98 -9.52
C GLY A 102 6.87 -5.87 -9.62
N SER A 103 6.25 -4.91 -8.95
CA SER A 103 4.83 -4.57 -9.09
C SER A 103 4.62 -3.38 -10.05
N GLY A 104 3.36 -3.03 -10.31
CA GLY A 104 3.02 -1.80 -11.03
C GLY A 104 3.10 -0.53 -10.17
N ILE A 105 3.40 -0.66 -8.87
CA ILE A 105 3.54 0.47 -7.95
C ILE A 105 5.02 0.79 -7.75
N SER A 106 5.31 2.08 -7.68
CA SER A 106 6.56 2.58 -7.14
C SER A 106 6.30 3.66 -6.09
N VAL A 107 7.25 3.87 -5.19
CA VAL A 107 7.17 4.93 -4.18
C VAL A 107 8.43 5.78 -4.20
N GLN A 108 8.26 7.08 -3.95
CA GLN A 108 9.37 8.00 -3.76
C GLN A 108 8.96 9.16 -2.85
N PRO A 109 9.93 9.85 -2.22
CA PRO A 109 9.64 11.12 -1.57
C PRO A 109 9.06 12.13 -2.56
N LEU A 110 8.19 13.02 -2.10
CA LEU A 110 7.80 14.17 -2.90
C LEU A 110 9.05 14.93 -3.34
N ALA A 111 9.16 15.21 -4.63
CA ALA A 111 10.17 16.14 -5.12
C ALA A 111 9.86 17.50 -4.48
N ARG A 112 10.69 17.90 -3.51
CA ARG A 112 10.69 19.28 -3.04
C ARG A 112 11.26 20.11 -4.18
N VAL A 113 10.40 20.70 -4.99
CA VAL A 113 10.77 21.78 -5.91
C VAL A 113 11.15 23.00 -5.08
#